data_AF-A0A2L2WM24-F1
#
_entry.id   AF-A0A2L2WM24-F1
#
_cell.length_a   1.000
_cell.length_b   1.000
_cell.length_c   1.000
_cell.angle_alpha   90.00
_cell.angle_beta   90.00
_cell.angle_gamma   90.00
#
_symmetry.space_group_name_H-M   'P 1'
#
loop_
_entity.id
_entity.type
_entity.pdbx_description
1 polymer ?
#
loop_
_entity_poly.entity_id
_entity_poly.type
_entity_poly.pdbx_seq_one_letter_code
_entity_poly.pdbx_strand_id
1 'polypeptide(L)'
;MEKKYGLHDAERRSRRLDTPLRKVDASAGDVKKQVASTVKTLNGQYRFQTMGEYRALLSLYNLTVEEARGNVRGWEYHGLVYSVTDDKGDKVGTPFKSSLFGKPVGYEAVQRKFARSKQEIKDRKLADMTKRTVLSVLQGTYDKDRFVSQLKEKGIDTVLRYTEEGRIYGATFIDHRTGCVLNGSRMGKELSANALQEHFTLPYAGQPPIPLPSR
;
A
#
# COMPACT_ATOMS: atom_id res chain seq x y z
N MET A 1 29.56 38.44 -20.16
CA MET A 1 28.78 38.84 -18.96
C MET A 1 27.33 38.50 -19.23
N GLU A 2 26.96 37.25 -19.01
CA GLU A 2 26.26 36.79 -17.80
C GLU A 2 24.82 37.31 -17.69
N LYS A 3 23.86 36.39 -17.92
CA LYS A 3 22.55 36.21 -17.25
C LYS A 3 21.46 35.77 -18.23
N LYS A 4 21.42 34.47 -18.54
CA LYS A 4 20.16 33.77 -18.91
C LYS A 4 20.29 32.25 -18.84
N TYR A 5 20.87 31.72 -17.75
CA TYR A 5 20.68 30.31 -17.44
C TYR A 5 19.28 30.14 -16.85
N GLY A 6 18.33 29.79 -17.72
CA GLY A 6 16.99 29.32 -17.36
C GLY A 6 17.05 27.92 -16.74
N LEU A 7 17.83 27.76 -15.68
CA LEU A 7 17.87 26.54 -14.88
C LEU A 7 16.67 26.57 -13.92
N HIS A 8 15.57 25.96 -14.34
CA HIS A 8 14.58 25.38 -13.43
C HIS A 8 14.63 23.85 -13.56
N ASP A 9 15.79 23.28 -13.24
CA ASP A 9 15.98 21.83 -13.10
C ASP A 9 16.34 21.45 -11.65
N ALA A 10 15.66 22.06 -10.68
CA ALA A 10 15.93 21.83 -9.26
C ALA A 10 14.80 21.15 -8.45
N GLU A 11 13.56 21.05 -8.94
CA GLU A 11 12.45 20.51 -8.12
C GLU A 11 11.98 19.07 -8.45
N ARG A 12 12.58 18.42 -9.47
CA ARG A 12 12.23 17.03 -9.85
C ARG A 12 13.28 15.98 -9.49
N ARG A 13 14.26 16.32 -8.65
CA ARG A 13 15.00 15.26 -7.94
C ARG A 13 14.04 14.66 -6.93
N SER A 14 13.52 13.48 -7.29
CA SER A 14 12.97 12.46 -6.40
C SER A 14 13.14 12.86 -4.95
N ARG A 15 12.06 13.29 -4.28
CA ARG A 15 11.99 13.27 -2.82
C ARG A 15 12.24 11.82 -2.46
N ARG A 16 13.51 11.48 -2.24
CA ARG A 16 13.92 10.16 -1.84
C ARG A 16 13.06 9.80 -0.63
N LEU A 17 12.68 8.53 -0.52
CA LEU A 17 12.00 7.99 0.65
C LEU A 17 12.96 7.94 1.87
N ASP A 18 13.82 8.94 2.03
CA ASP A 18 14.94 8.96 2.98
C ASP A 18 14.49 9.30 4.41
N THR A 19 13.24 9.75 4.60
CA THR A 19 12.67 9.87 5.95
C THR A 19 11.99 8.55 6.30
N PRO A 20 12.49 7.79 7.30
CA PRO A 20 11.83 6.57 7.73
C PRO A 20 10.48 6.92 8.32
N LEU A 21 9.40 6.52 7.63
CA LEU A 21 8.06 6.60 8.19
C LEU A 21 7.94 5.53 9.28
N ARG A 22 7.54 5.96 10.48
CA ARG A 22 7.29 5.06 11.61
C ARG A 22 5.83 4.64 11.63
N LYS A 23 5.56 3.43 12.14
CA LYS A 23 4.19 3.00 12.46
C LYS A 23 3.57 3.99 13.45
N VAL A 24 2.26 4.22 13.32
CA VAL A 24 1.52 5.03 14.28
C VAL A 24 1.37 4.25 15.58
N ASP A 25 1.69 4.89 16.70
CA ASP A 25 1.54 4.32 18.04
C ASP A 25 0.31 4.92 18.72
N ALA A 26 -0.70 4.07 18.97
CA ALA A 26 -1.95 4.45 19.61
C ALA A 26 -1.80 4.77 21.11
N SER A 27 -0.72 4.30 21.74
CA SER A 27 -0.42 4.53 23.16
C SER A 27 0.39 5.81 23.40
N ALA A 28 1.03 6.33 22.36
CA ALA A 28 1.80 7.56 22.42
C ALA A 28 0.91 8.81 22.42
N GLY A 29 1.49 9.93 22.87
CA GLY A 29 0.86 11.25 22.75
C GLY A 29 0.70 11.69 21.29
N ASP A 30 -0.32 12.52 21.03
CA ASP A 30 -0.57 13.19 19.74
C ASP A 30 -0.76 12.25 18.53
N VAL A 31 -1.52 11.16 18.73
CA VAL A 31 -1.91 10.19 17.69
C VAL A 31 -2.48 10.90 16.46
N LYS A 32 -3.30 11.95 16.65
CA LYS A 32 -3.88 12.73 15.54
C LYS A 32 -2.80 13.30 14.61
N LYS A 33 -1.75 13.92 15.15
CA LYS A 33 -0.65 14.47 14.34
C LYS A 33 0.16 13.36 13.66
N GLN A 34 0.36 12.23 14.33
CA GLN A 34 1.00 11.06 13.73
C GLN A 34 0.21 10.58 12.49
N VAL A 35 -1.10 10.36 12.63
CA VAL A 35 -1.98 9.99 11.50
C VAL A 35 -1.88 11.03 10.38
N ALA A 36 -2.02 12.32 10.69
CA ALA A 36 -1.99 13.38 9.68
C ALA A 36 -0.65 13.41 8.92
N SER A 37 0.47 13.28 9.63
CA SER A 37 1.81 13.29 9.04
C SER A 37 2.04 12.09 8.13
N THR A 38 1.71 10.89 8.61
CA THR A 38 1.87 9.63 7.88
C THR A 38 1.01 9.66 6.61
N VAL A 39 -0.28 9.97 6.73
CA VAL A 39 -1.21 10.00 5.58
C VAL A 39 -0.77 11.02 4.52
N LYS A 40 -0.36 12.23 4.91
CA LYS A 40 0.12 13.25 3.97
C LYS A 40 1.39 12.81 3.25
N THR A 41 2.31 12.19 3.98
CA THR A 41 3.58 11.71 3.41
C THR A 41 3.33 10.58 2.41
N LEU A 42 2.52 9.58 2.78
CA LEU A 42 2.15 8.47 1.90
C LEU A 42 1.43 8.96 0.64
N ASN A 43 0.50 9.90 0.78
CA ASN A 43 -0.20 10.50 -0.36
C ASN A 43 0.74 11.31 -1.27
N GLY A 44 1.83 11.87 -0.73
CA GLY A 44 2.82 12.61 -1.51
C GLY A 44 3.82 11.71 -2.24
N GLN A 45 4.16 10.57 -1.65
CA GLN A 45 5.26 9.71 -2.12
C GLN A 45 4.80 8.54 -3.00
N TYR A 46 3.62 7.98 -2.73
CA TYR A 46 3.17 6.75 -3.38
C TYR A 46 2.13 6.98 -4.48
N ARG A 47 2.05 6.04 -5.41
CA ARG A 47 1.09 5.95 -6.51
C ARG A 47 0.24 4.71 -6.29
N PHE A 48 -1.06 4.92 -6.16
CA PHE A 48 -2.07 3.87 -5.94
C PHE A 48 -3.34 4.25 -6.67
N GLN A 49 -4.08 3.25 -7.16
CA GLN A 49 -5.18 3.42 -8.12
C GLN A 49 -6.53 3.00 -7.53
N THR A 50 -6.55 2.44 -6.33
CA THR A 50 -7.76 1.94 -5.67
C THR A 50 -7.69 2.13 -4.16
N MET A 51 -8.86 2.07 -3.52
CA MET A 51 -8.93 2.08 -2.06
C MET A 51 -8.28 0.83 -1.44
N GLY A 52 -8.33 -0.32 -2.11
CA GLY A 52 -7.67 -1.54 -1.65
C GLY A 52 -6.14 -1.40 -1.61
N GLU A 53 -5.55 -0.84 -2.66
CA GLU A 53 -4.11 -0.52 -2.71
C GLU A 53 -3.75 0.53 -1.65
N TYR A 54 -4.60 1.54 -1.46
CA TYR A 54 -4.35 2.57 -0.45
C TYR A 54 -4.41 2.02 0.98
N ARG A 55 -5.38 1.16 1.29
CA ARG A 55 -5.46 0.45 2.58
C ARG A 55 -4.23 -0.44 2.81
N ALA A 56 -3.78 -1.17 1.79
CA ALA A 56 -2.58 -2.01 1.88
C ALA A 56 -1.32 -1.19 2.16
N LEU A 57 -1.20 0.02 1.58
CA LEU A 57 -0.10 0.92 1.92
C LEU A 57 -0.18 1.40 3.38
N LEU A 58 -1.36 1.82 3.82
CA LEU A 58 -1.58 2.32 5.18
C LEU A 58 -1.32 1.25 6.25
N SER A 59 -1.62 -0.03 5.95
CA SER A 59 -1.43 -1.12 6.92
C SER A 59 0.03 -1.36 7.29
N LEU A 60 1.00 -0.99 6.43
CA LEU A 60 2.42 -1.03 6.79
C LEU A 60 2.76 -0.11 7.97
N TYR A 61 1.92 0.90 8.20
CA TYR A 61 2.11 1.96 9.20
C TYR A 61 1.06 1.95 10.31
N ASN A 62 0.39 0.80 10.53
CA ASN A 62 -0.63 0.61 11.54
C ASN A 62 -1.83 1.58 11.34
N LEU A 63 -2.24 1.74 10.09
CA LEU A 63 -3.37 2.57 9.70
C LEU A 63 -4.30 1.83 8.74
N THR A 64 -5.59 2.16 8.82
CA THR A 64 -6.57 1.80 7.83
C THR A 64 -7.47 2.99 7.51
N VAL A 65 -8.25 2.87 6.44
CA VAL A 65 -9.20 3.90 6.02
C VAL A 65 -10.50 3.28 5.53
N GLU A 66 -11.61 3.86 5.92
CA GLU A 66 -12.95 3.45 5.50
C GLU A 66 -13.65 4.58 4.75
N GLU A 67 -14.42 4.20 3.74
CA GLU A 67 -15.28 5.14 3.03
C GLU A 67 -16.56 5.30 3.85
N ALA A 68 -16.80 6.49 4.38
CA ALA A 68 -18.04 6.83 5.04
C ALA A 68 -18.98 7.48 4.03
N ARG A 69 -20.18 6.92 3.88
CA ARG A 69 -21.26 7.51 3.09
C ARG A 69 -22.37 7.96 4.02
N GLY A 70 -22.99 9.09 3.72
CA GLY A 70 -24.13 9.58 4.48
C GLY A 70 -24.93 10.60 3.69
N ASN A 71 -26.12 10.92 4.16
CA ASN A 71 -26.99 11.94 3.57
C ASN A 71 -27.18 13.08 4.56
N VAL A 72 -26.86 14.30 4.16
CA VAL A 72 -27.12 15.51 4.94
C VAL A 72 -28.00 16.42 4.11
N ARG A 73 -29.23 16.67 4.58
CA ARG A 73 -30.20 17.55 3.91
C ARG A 73 -30.41 17.21 2.42
N GLY A 74 -30.49 15.92 2.10
CA GLY A 74 -30.68 15.43 0.73
C GLY A 74 -29.40 15.37 -0.14
N TRP A 75 -28.26 15.82 0.37
CA TRP A 75 -26.97 15.71 -0.31
C TRP A 75 -26.21 14.49 0.17
N GLU A 76 -25.84 13.60 -0.76
CA GLU A 76 -24.93 12.49 -0.47
C GLU A 76 -23.53 13.05 -0.21
N TYR A 77 -22.95 12.67 0.92
CA TYR A 77 -21.59 13.01 1.29
C TYR A 77 -20.73 11.75 1.34
N HIS A 78 -19.57 11.82 0.67
CA HIS A 78 -18.54 10.81 0.71
C HIS A 78 -17.33 11.31 1.51
N GLY A 79 -17.07 10.69 2.64
CA GLY A 79 -15.94 10.97 3.52
C GLY A 79 -14.98 9.79 3.62
N LEU A 80 -13.80 10.07 4.16
CA LEU A 80 -12.88 9.04 4.63
C LEU A 80 -12.78 9.10 6.16
N VAL A 81 -12.70 7.94 6.79
CA VAL A 81 -12.45 7.76 8.22
C VAL A 81 -11.18 6.94 8.37
N TYR A 82 -10.15 7.53 8.99
CA TYR A 82 -8.88 6.87 9.27
C TYR A 82 -8.89 6.28 10.67
N SER A 83 -8.40 5.06 10.82
CA SER A 83 -8.28 4.39 12.12
C SER A 83 -6.86 3.89 12.31
N VAL A 84 -6.37 3.94 13.55
CA VAL A 84 -5.13 3.27 13.93
C VAL A 84 -5.43 1.79 14.12
N THR A 85 -4.48 0.93 13.76
CA THR A 85 -4.57 -0.51 13.99
C THR A 85 -3.44 -0.99 14.87
N ASP A 86 -3.59 -2.13 15.51
CA ASP A 86 -2.46 -2.85 16.07
C ASP A 86 -1.66 -3.58 14.97
N ASP A 87 -0.66 -4.38 15.38
CA ASP A 87 0.16 -5.18 14.46
C ASP A 87 -0.57 -6.37 13.84
N LYS A 88 -1.77 -6.73 14.34
CA LYS A 88 -2.66 -7.74 13.75
C LYS A 88 -3.62 -7.13 12.73
N GLY A 89 -3.75 -5.79 12.71
CA GLY A 89 -4.66 -5.06 11.85
C GLY A 89 -6.00 -4.72 12.51
N ASP A 90 -6.16 -5.01 13.80
CA ASP A 90 -7.36 -4.70 14.57
C ASP A 90 -7.40 -3.22 14.93
N LYS A 91 -8.55 -2.56 14.78
CA LYS A 91 -8.68 -1.13 15.05
C LYS A 91 -8.52 -0.84 16.54
N VAL A 92 -7.68 0.15 16.86
CA VAL A 92 -7.42 0.60 18.22
C VAL A 92 -7.62 2.11 18.35
N GLY A 93 -8.16 2.54 19.48
CA GLY A 93 -8.42 3.95 19.77
C GLY A 93 -9.56 4.55 18.93
N THR A 94 -9.65 5.88 18.94
CA THR A 94 -10.75 6.61 18.30
C THR A 94 -10.44 6.89 16.81
N PRO A 95 -11.39 6.63 15.89
CA PRO A 95 -11.22 6.94 14.48
C PRO A 95 -11.23 8.45 14.20
N PHE A 96 -10.53 8.86 13.14
CA PHE A 96 -10.39 10.24 12.70
C PHE A 96 -11.08 10.49 11.36
N LYS A 97 -12.09 11.35 11.35
CA LYS A 97 -12.67 11.85 10.09
C LYS A 97 -11.61 12.64 9.31
N SER A 98 -11.50 12.37 8.01
CA SER A 98 -10.58 13.07 7.10
C SER A 98 -10.69 14.60 7.13
N SER A 99 -11.88 15.14 7.43
CA SER A 99 -12.08 16.58 7.60
C SER A 99 -11.19 17.20 8.69
N LEU A 100 -10.75 16.43 9.69
CA LEU A 100 -9.83 16.87 10.74
C LEU A 100 -8.41 17.16 10.24
N PHE A 101 -8.06 16.71 9.04
CA PHE A 101 -6.73 16.78 8.45
C PHE A 101 -6.64 17.70 7.23
N GLY A 102 -7.78 18.23 6.78
CA GLY A 102 -7.91 19.10 5.62
C GLY A 102 -8.15 18.38 4.29
N LYS A 103 -8.45 19.17 3.26
CA LYS A 103 -8.84 18.68 1.92
C LYS A 103 -7.89 17.66 1.25
N PRO A 104 -6.54 17.74 1.38
CA PRO A 104 -5.63 16.85 0.64
C PRO A 104 -5.71 15.36 0.99
N VAL A 105 -6.35 15.01 2.11
CA VAL A 105 -6.53 13.61 2.55
C VAL A 105 -8.01 13.22 2.60
N GLY A 106 -8.88 14.07 2.02
CA GLY A 106 -10.31 13.79 1.88
C GLY A 106 -10.60 12.88 0.69
N TYR A 107 -11.84 12.39 0.64
CA TYR A 107 -12.33 11.45 -0.37
C TYR A 107 -12.02 11.90 -1.80
N GLU A 108 -12.44 13.10 -2.19
CA GLU A 108 -12.24 13.60 -3.57
C GLU A 108 -10.76 13.72 -3.96
N ALA A 109 -9.91 14.13 -3.02
CA ALA A 109 -8.48 14.27 -3.28
C ALA A 109 -7.84 12.90 -3.54
N VAL A 110 -8.24 11.88 -2.78
CA VAL A 110 -7.83 10.49 -2.97
C VAL A 110 -8.35 9.94 -4.30
N GLN A 111 -9.61 10.23 -4.68
CA GLN A 111 -10.16 9.81 -5.98
C GLN A 111 -9.40 10.45 -7.16
N ARG A 112 -9.14 11.77 -7.11
CA ARG A 112 -8.30 12.44 -8.14
C ARG A 112 -6.90 11.84 -8.19
N LYS A 113 -6.34 11.48 -7.04
CA LYS A 113 -5.05 10.80 -6.95
C LYS A 113 -5.06 9.43 -7.61
N PHE A 114 -6.14 8.65 -7.51
CA PHE A 114 -6.25 7.37 -8.21
C PHE A 114 -6.12 7.55 -9.72
N ALA A 115 -6.87 8.51 -10.30
CA ALA A 115 -6.81 8.81 -11.73
C ALA A 115 -5.40 9.25 -12.17
N ARG A 116 -4.80 10.18 -11.43
CA ARG A 116 -3.43 10.66 -11.71
C ARG A 116 -2.40 9.53 -11.60
N SER A 117 -2.48 8.71 -10.54
CA SER A 117 -1.54 7.60 -10.32
C SER A 117 -1.66 6.55 -11.43
N LYS A 118 -2.87 6.25 -11.89
CA LYS A 118 -3.11 5.35 -13.02
C LYS A 118 -2.40 5.83 -14.28
N GLN A 119 -2.51 7.12 -14.59
CA GLN A 119 -1.83 7.71 -15.74
C GLN A 119 -0.30 7.67 -15.58
N GLU A 120 0.24 8.09 -14.43
CA GLU A 120 1.68 8.08 -14.17
C GLU A 120 2.29 6.67 -14.23
N ILE A 121 1.59 5.65 -13.70
CA ILE A 121 2.03 4.25 -13.73
C ILE A 121 2.10 3.74 -15.16
N LYS A 122 1.08 4.08 -15.99
CA LYS A 122 1.00 3.67 -17.39
C LYS A 122 2.12 4.32 -18.22
N ASP A 123 2.24 5.64 -18.18
CA ASP A 123 3.16 6.40 -19.06
C ASP A 123 4.62 6.03 -18.81
N ARG A 124 4.95 5.73 -17.55
CA ARG A 124 6.31 5.39 -17.13
C ARG A 124 6.57 3.88 -17.07
N LYS A 125 5.58 3.05 -17.42
CA LYS A 125 5.65 1.58 -17.36
C LYS A 125 6.16 1.05 -16.01
N LEU A 126 5.75 1.68 -14.91
CA LEU A 126 6.27 1.36 -13.57
C LEU A 126 5.83 -0.04 -13.11
N ALA A 127 4.62 -0.45 -13.48
CA ALA A 127 4.10 -1.77 -13.15
C ALA A 127 4.96 -2.91 -13.74
N ASP A 128 5.51 -2.73 -14.94
CA ASP A 128 6.33 -3.74 -15.61
C ASP A 128 7.64 -4.01 -14.86
N MET A 129 8.24 -2.96 -14.27
CA MET A 129 9.47 -3.08 -13.48
C MET A 129 9.23 -3.89 -12.20
N THR A 130 8.18 -3.55 -11.45
CA THR A 130 7.79 -4.30 -10.26
C THR A 130 7.40 -5.73 -10.63
N LYS A 131 6.63 -5.93 -11.70
CA LYS A 131 6.18 -7.24 -12.17
C LYS A 131 7.34 -8.18 -12.48
N ARG A 132 8.36 -7.72 -13.22
CA ARG A 132 9.55 -8.52 -13.51
C ARG A 132 10.27 -8.98 -12.23
N THR A 133 10.39 -8.07 -11.25
CA THR A 133 11.00 -8.39 -9.96
C THR A 133 10.19 -9.46 -9.22
N VAL A 134 8.87 -9.27 -9.14
CA VAL A 134 7.96 -10.19 -8.44
C VAL A 134 7.98 -11.58 -9.08
N LEU A 135 7.88 -11.67 -10.40
CA LEU A 135 7.90 -12.96 -11.11
C LEU A 135 9.22 -13.70 -10.98
N SER A 136 10.35 -12.97 -11.02
CA SER A 136 11.66 -13.58 -10.83
C SER A 136 11.81 -14.22 -9.44
N VAL A 137 11.28 -13.58 -8.39
CA VAL A 137 11.29 -14.16 -7.04
C VAL A 137 10.30 -15.32 -6.94
N LEU A 138 9.10 -15.18 -7.51
CA LEU A 138 8.08 -16.24 -7.51
C LEU A 138 8.56 -17.52 -8.17
N GLN A 139 9.31 -17.42 -9.28
CA GLN A 139 9.90 -18.59 -9.96
C GLN A 139 10.99 -19.28 -9.14
N GLY A 140 11.64 -18.57 -8.21
CA GLY A 140 12.75 -19.08 -7.40
C GLY A 140 12.33 -19.80 -6.13
N THR A 141 11.04 -19.75 -5.75
CA THR A 141 10.57 -20.39 -4.52
C THR A 141 9.07 -20.68 -4.54
N TYR A 142 8.70 -21.79 -3.91
CA TYR A 142 7.33 -22.12 -3.58
C TYR A 142 6.98 -21.83 -2.11
N ASP A 143 7.97 -21.40 -1.31
CA ASP A 143 7.76 -21.01 0.07
C ASP A 143 7.30 -19.55 0.12
N LYS A 144 6.10 -19.35 0.66
CA LYS A 144 5.46 -18.03 0.77
C LYS A 144 6.28 -17.05 1.60
N ASP A 145 6.84 -17.48 2.73
CA ASP A 145 7.57 -16.58 3.64
C ASP A 145 8.93 -16.21 3.05
N ARG A 146 9.58 -17.13 2.33
CA ARG A 146 10.78 -16.86 1.53
C ARG A 146 10.48 -15.91 0.37
N PHE A 147 9.35 -16.06 -0.31
CA PHE A 147 8.92 -15.13 -1.35
C PHE A 147 8.77 -13.71 -0.80
N VAL A 148 8.11 -13.55 0.34
CA VAL A 148 7.91 -12.25 1.00
C VAL A 148 9.25 -11.65 1.45
N SER A 149 10.13 -12.43 2.09
CA SER A 149 11.42 -11.92 2.57
C SER A 149 12.35 -11.49 1.44
N GLN A 150 12.44 -12.29 0.36
CA GLN A 150 13.25 -11.96 -0.82
C GLN A 150 12.73 -10.72 -1.58
N LEU A 151 11.41 -10.48 -1.58
CA LEU A 151 10.86 -9.24 -2.12
C LEU A 151 11.21 -8.04 -1.24
N LYS A 152 11.14 -8.20 0.08
CA LYS A 152 11.51 -7.15 1.03
C LYS A 152 12.96 -6.72 0.89
N GLU A 153 13.89 -7.68 0.72
CA GLU A 153 15.30 -7.40 0.41
C GLU A 153 15.48 -6.59 -0.89
N LYS A 154 14.56 -6.76 -1.84
CA LYS A 154 14.53 -6.00 -3.10
C LYS A 154 13.76 -4.69 -3.01
N GLY A 155 13.33 -4.28 -1.80
CA GLY A 155 12.61 -3.04 -1.56
C GLY A 155 11.13 -3.09 -1.95
N ILE A 156 10.51 -4.28 -1.92
CA ILE A 156 9.08 -4.49 -2.18
C ILE A 156 8.43 -5.14 -0.97
N ASP A 157 7.56 -4.42 -0.27
CA ASP A 157 6.69 -5.04 0.74
C ASP A 157 5.51 -5.76 0.06
N THR A 158 5.11 -6.90 0.63
CA THR A 158 3.99 -7.71 0.14
C THR A 158 2.90 -7.78 1.20
N VAL A 159 1.69 -7.35 0.84
CA VAL A 159 0.50 -7.46 1.70
C VAL A 159 -0.42 -8.54 1.12
N LEU A 160 -0.45 -9.68 1.80
CA LEU A 160 -1.37 -10.79 1.53
C LEU A 160 -2.59 -10.67 2.45
N ARG A 161 -3.79 -10.88 1.88
CA ARG A 161 -5.06 -10.90 2.61
C ARG A 161 -5.64 -12.30 2.56
N TYR A 162 -6.14 -12.76 3.71
CA TYR A 162 -6.59 -14.13 3.92
C TYR A 162 -8.07 -14.20 4.30
N THR A 163 -8.77 -15.19 3.76
CA THR A 163 -10.11 -15.55 4.22
C THR A 163 -10.02 -16.11 5.64
N GLU A 164 -11.18 -16.31 6.28
CA GLU A 164 -11.24 -16.97 7.60
C GLU A 164 -10.62 -18.38 7.57
N GLU A 165 -10.72 -19.06 6.43
CA GLU A 165 -10.12 -20.38 6.18
C GLU A 165 -8.61 -20.32 5.88
N GLY A 166 -7.99 -19.14 5.93
CA GLY A 166 -6.55 -18.96 5.67
C GLY A 166 -6.16 -18.95 4.19
N ARG A 167 -7.11 -18.85 3.25
CA ARG A 167 -6.83 -18.77 1.82
C ARG A 167 -6.47 -17.36 1.40
N ILE A 168 -5.42 -17.18 0.60
CA ILE A 168 -5.08 -15.90 -0.02
C ILE A 168 -6.20 -15.50 -0.97
N TYR A 169 -6.86 -14.37 -0.69
CA TYR A 169 -7.88 -13.77 -1.58
C TYR A 169 -7.45 -12.40 -2.12
N GLY A 170 -6.33 -11.85 -1.66
CA GLY A 170 -5.77 -10.62 -2.19
C GLY A 170 -4.26 -10.53 -2.00
N ALA A 171 -3.57 -9.98 -3.00
CA ALA A 171 -2.13 -9.69 -2.93
C ALA A 171 -1.87 -8.28 -3.46
N THR A 172 -1.11 -7.49 -2.70
CA THR A 172 -0.68 -6.14 -3.09
C THR A 172 0.82 -6.02 -2.88
N PHE A 173 1.51 -5.48 -3.88
CA PHE A 173 2.95 -5.25 -3.87
C PHE A 173 3.24 -3.76 -3.75
N ILE A 174 4.06 -3.37 -2.78
CA ILE A 174 4.41 -1.99 -2.46
C ILE A 174 5.89 -1.81 -2.78
N ASP A 175 6.18 -1.32 -4.00
CA ASP A 175 7.55 -1.12 -4.48
C ASP A 175 8.05 0.26 -4.04
N HIS A 176 8.84 0.30 -2.97
CA HIS A 176 9.39 1.53 -2.42
C HIS A 176 10.34 2.23 -3.39
N ARG A 177 11.00 1.49 -4.29
CA ARG A 177 11.96 2.07 -5.25
C ARG A 177 11.26 2.97 -6.27
N THR A 178 10.04 2.60 -6.65
CA THR A 178 9.22 3.35 -7.63
C THR A 178 8.09 4.15 -6.98
N GLY A 179 7.81 3.90 -5.70
CA GLY A 179 6.66 4.42 -4.98
C GLY A 179 5.33 3.85 -5.49
N CYS A 180 5.32 2.70 -6.16
CA CYS A 180 4.09 2.11 -6.71
C CYS A 180 3.47 1.11 -5.74
N VAL A 181 2.14 1.17 -5.62
CA VAL A 181 1.33 0.17 -4.92
C VAL A 181 0.42 -0.49 -5.93
N LEU A 182 0.58 -1.80 -6.11
CA LEU A 182 0.00 -2.52 -7.23
C LEU A 182 -0.68 -3.79 -6.74
N ASN A 183 -1.98 -3.91 -7.01
CA ASN A 183 -2.68 -5.17 -6.83
C ASN A 183 -2.17 -6.22 -7.84
N GLY A 184 -1.83 -7.41 -7.36
CA GLY A 184 -1.26 -8.47 -8.20
C GLY A 184 -2.14 -8.85 -9.39
N SER A 185 -3.46 -8.90 -9.21
CA SER A 185 -4.39 -9.24 -10.31
C SER A 185 -4.40 -8.21 -11.43
N ARG A 186 -3.98 -6.96 -11.17
CA ARG A 186 -3.83 -5.91 -12.19
C ARG A 186 -2.49 -5.97 -12.91
N MET A 187 -1.49 -6.62 -12.32
CA MET A 187 -0.17 -6.81 -12.92
C MET A 187 -0.15 -8.03 -13.85
N GLY A 188 -0.95 -9.05 -13.57
CA GLY A 188 -1.08 -10.24 -14.42
C GLY A 188 -1.87 -11.35 -13.74
N LYS A 189 -2.41 -12.28 -14.52
CA LYS A 189 -3.17 -13.44 -14.02
C LYS A 189 -2.32 -14.32 -13.11
N GLU A 190 -1.03 -14.42 -13.41
CA GLU A 190 -0.01 -15.17 -12.69
C GLU A 190 0.32 -14.57 -11.31
N LEU A 191 -0.07 -13.32 -11.07
CA LEU A 191 0.05 -12.64 -9.77
C LEU A 191 -1.31 -12.45 -9.08
N SER A 192 -2.36 -13.10 -9.59
CA SER A 192 -3.65 -13.12 -8.91
C SER A 192 -3.55 -13.87 -7.58
N ALA A 193 -4.47 -13.56 -6.66
CA ALA A 193 -4.53 -14.24 -5.37
C ALA A 193 -4.66 -15.76 -5.50
N ASN A 194 -5.48 -16.24 -6.44
CA ASN A 194 -5.64 -17.67 -6.71
C ASN A 194 -4.35 -18.29 -7.26
N ALA A 195 -3.68 -17.64 -8.21
CA ALA A 195 -2.42 -18.15 -8.75
C ALA A 195 -1.33 -18.25 -7.67
N LEU A 196 -1.24 -17.24 -6.80
CA LEU A 196 -0.30 -17.25 -5.67
C LEU A 196 -0.67 -18.33 -4.63
N GLN A 197 -1.96 -18.47 -4.30
CA GLN A 197 -2.45 -19.53 -3.42
C GLN A 197 -2.01 -20.89 -3.96
N GLU A 198 -2.33 -21.19 -5.22
CA GLU A 198 -1.96 -22.44 -5.88
C GLU A 198 -0.45 -22.65 -5.88
N HIS A 199 0.33 -21.63 -6.27
CA HIS A 199 1.79 -21.70 -6.31
C HIS A 199 2.40 -22.06 -4.95
N PHE A 200 1.91 -21.48 -3.86
CA PHE A 200 2.45 -21.75 -2.53
C PHE A 200 1.92 -23.05 -1.89
N THR A 201 0.85 -23.66 -2.41
CA THR A 201 0.29 -24.89 -1.84
C THR A 201 0.54 -26.15 -2.67
N LEU A 202 0.62 -26.06 -3.99
CA LEU A 202 0.70 -27.23 -4.87
C LEU A 202 1.90 -28.15 -4.60
N PRO A 203 3.12 -27.64 -4.36
CA PRO A 203 4.26 -28.49 -4.03
C PRO A 203 4.15 -29.17 -2.66
N TYR A 204 3.24 -28.73 -1.81
CA TYR A 204 3.00 -29.25 -0.46
C TYR A 204 1.68 -30.01 -0.35
N ALA A 205 0.97 -30.24 -1.46
CA ALA A 205 -0.28 -31.01 -1.47
C ALA A 205 0.00 -32.45 -1.02
N GLY A 206 -0.36 -32.76 0.24
CA GLY A 206 -0.13 -34.07 0.87
C GLY A 206 1.00 -34.13 1.91
N GLN A 207 1.70 -33.02 2.18
CA GLN A 207 2.64 -32.93 3.29
C GLN A 207 1.94 -32.35 4.53
N PRO A 208 2.29 -32.80 5.75
CA PRO A 208 1.81 -32.15 6.97
C PRO A 208 2.19 -30.67 6.95
N PRO A 209 1.36 -29.78 7.54
CA PRO A 209 1.64 -28.34 7.56
C PRO A 209 3.06 -28.10 8.07
N ILE A 210 3.83 -27.29 7.34
CA ILE A 210 5.16 -26.88 7.80
C ILE A 210 4.95 -26.21 9.18
N PRO A 211 5.59 -26.71 10.25
CA PRO A 211 5.48 -26.08 11.55
C PRO A 211 5.95 -24.63 11.43
N LEU A 212 5.04 -23.69 11.63
CA LEU A 212 5.43 -22.30 11.78
C LEU A 212 6.33 -22.21 13.02
N PRO A 213 7.46 -21.50 12.97
CA PRO A 213 8.23 -21.24 14.17
C PRO A 213 7.33 -20.53 15.17
N SER A 214 7.22 -21.12 16.36
CA SER A 214 6.55 -20.51 17.52
C SER A 214 7.10 -19.10 17.71
N ARG A 215 6.21 -18.10 17.74
CA ARG A 215 6.57 -16.74 18.16
C ARG A 215 7.02 -16.72 19.61
#